data_AF-G9YGH3-F1
#
_entry.id   AF-G9YGH3-F1
#
_cell.length_a   1.000
_cell.length_b   1.000
_cell.length_c   1.000
_cell.angle_alpha   90.00
_cell.angle_beta   90.00
_cell.angle_gamma   90.00
#
_symmetry.space_group_name_H-M   'P 1'
#
loop_
_entity.id
_entity.type
_entity.pdbx_description
1 polymer ?
#
loop_
_entity_poly.entity_id
_entity_poly.type
_entity_poly.pdbx_seq_one_letter_code
_entity_poly.pdbx_strand_id
1 'polypeptide(L)'
;MSAQLANKAAERDDGYWEAVIYYPHNSGRIRVTVTLTSKGGNIREDLRLFPDMPIDLVYQAVSRSEWYIHKARITLKAAEVQQAMEQA
;
A
#
# COMPACT_ATOMS: atom_id res chain seq x y z
N MET A 1 -4.25 -2.22 12.98
CA MET A 1 -3.80 -1.78 11.65
C MET A 1 -3.47 -3.03 10.85
N SER A 2 -3.98 -3.12 9.63
CA SER A 2 -3.58 -4.13 8.66
C SER A 2 -3.22 -3.44 7.34
N ALA A 3 -2.42 -4.12 6.53
CA ALA A 3 -2.09 -3.67 5.18
C ALA A 3 -2.23 -4.85 4.22
N GLN A 4 -2.74 -4.57 3.03
CA GLN A 4 -2.94 -5.55 1.98
C GLN A 4 -2.44 -5.00 0.66
N LEU A 5 -1.84 -5.88 -0.14
CA LEU A 5 -1.37 -5.59 -1.48
C LEU A 5 -2.24 -6.37 -2.48
N ALA A 6 -2.72 -5.70 -3.52
CA ALA A 6 -3.48 -6.33 -4.60
C ALA A 6 -2.96 -5.89 -5.97
N ASN A 7 -2.91 -6.83 -6.92
CA ASN A 7 -2.64 -6.50 -8.32
C ASN A 7 -3.94 -5.99 -8.94
N LYS A 8 -3.93 -4.77 -9.51
CA LYS A 8 -5.14 -4.18 -10.11
C LYS A 8 -5.70 -4.99 -11.28
N ALA A 9 -4.87 -5.77 -11.97
CA ALA A 9 -5.31 -6.63 -13.06
C ALA A 9 -5.93 -7.95 -12.59
N ALA A 10 -5.72 -8.33 -11.33
CA ALA A 10 -6.22 -9.56 -10.73
C ALA A 10 -6.41 -9.32 -9.21
N GLU A 11 -7.40 -8.52 -8.85
CA GLU A 11 -7.62 -8.15 -7.45
C GLU A 11 -8.09 -9.35 -6.64
N ARG A 12 -7.53 -9.49 -5.44
CA ARG A 12 -7.89 -10.51 -4.45
C ARG A 12 -8.10 -9.87 -3.09
N ASP A 13 -9.04 -10.39 -2.33
CA ASP A 13 -9.40 -9.93 -0.98
C ASP A 13 -8.97 -10.92 0.12
N ASP A 14 -8.39 -12.06 -0.24
CA ASP A 14 -7.97 -13.14 0.67
C ASP A 14 -6.61 -12.91 1.35
N GLY A 15 -6.01 -11.73 1.18
CA GLY A 15 -4.69 -11.41 1.74
C GLY A 15 -3.51 -12.11 1.05
N TYR A 16 -3.74 -12.82 -0.05
CA TYR A 16 -2.69 -13.49 -0.82
C TYR A 16 -2.13 -12.59 -1.93
N TRP A 17 -0.82 -12.68 -2.16
CA TRP A 17 -0.15 -12.07 -3.32
C TRP A 17 0.39 -13.15 -4.25
N GLU A 18 0.01 -13.07 -5.52
CA GLU A 18 0.53 -13.93 -6.59
C GLU A 18 1.68 -13.24 -7.34
N ALA A 19 2.74 -13.98 -7.66
CA ALA A 19 3.82 -13.47 -8.49
C ALA A 19 3.32 -13.13 -9.89
N VAL A 20 3.75 -11.99 -10.43
CA VAL A 20 3.27 -11.47 -11.73
C VAL A 20 4.42 -11.31 -12.69
N ILE A 21 4.20 -11.70 -13.95
CA ILE A 21 5.15 -11.47 -15.04
C ILE A 21 4.75 -10.20 -15.79
N TYR A 22 5.68 -9.25 -15.87
CA TYR A 22 5.54 -8.08 -16.73
C TYR A 22 6.43 -8.24 -17.97
N TYR A 23 5.79 -8.35 -19.13
CA TYR A 23 6.49 -8.38 -20.41
C TYR A 23 7.08 -7.00 -20.75
N PRO A 24 8.12 -6.93 -21.61
CA PRO A 24 8.67 -5.66 -22.08
C PRO A 24 7.56 -4.72 -22.58
N HIS A 25 7.66 -3.44 -22.22
CA HIS A 25 6.68 -2.39 -22.53
C HIS A 25 5.32 -2.51 -21.84
N ASN A 26 5.08 -3.53 -21.00
CA ASN A 26 3.89 -3.60 -20.16
C ASN A 26 4.19 -3.06 -18.76
N SER A 27 3.26 -2.26 -18.23
CA SER A 27 3.30 -1.76 -16.86
C SER A 27 2.17 -2.35 -16.04
N GLY A 28 2.45 -2.69 -14.78
CA GLY A 28 1.43 -3.05 -13.80
C GLY A 28 0.98 -1.89 -12.93
N ARG A 29 -0.19 -2.04 -12.31
CA ARG A 29 -0.61 -1.19 -11.19
C ARG A 29 -0.85 -2.08 -9.99
N ILE A 30 -0.27 -1.68 -8.86
CA ILE A 30 -0.52 -2.30 -7.57
C ILE A 30 -1.38 -1.38 -6.73
N ARG A 31 -2.25 -1.95 -5.90
CA ARG A 31 -3.04 -1.23 -4.89
C ARG A 31 -2.53 -1.66 -3.52
N VAL A 32 -2.14 -0.68 -2.71
CA VAL A 32 -1.89 -0.86 -1.29
C VAL A 32 -3.11 -0.34 -0.54
N THR A 33 -3.74 -1.21 0.25
CA THR A 33 -4.85 -0.84 1.13
C THR A 33 -4.34 -0.89 2.56
N VAL A 34 -4.47 0.20 3.29
CA VAL A 34 -4.13 0.27 4.71
C VAL A 34 -5.40 0.49 5.52
N THR A 35 -5.67 -0.41 6.45
CA THR A 35 -6.81 -0.30 7.35
C THR A 35 -6.34 0.24 8.69
N LEU A 36 -6.77 1.45 9.02
CA LEU A 36 -6.56 2.09 10.32
C LEU A 36 -7.76 1.79 11.21
N THR A 37 -7.50 1.37 12.45
CA THR A 37 -8.54 1.02 13.43
C THR A 37 -8.27 1.81 14.70
N SER A 38 -9.27 2.57 15.14
CA SER A 38 -9.20 3.34 16.39
C SER A 38 -9.13 2.40 17.57
N LYS A 39 -8.28 2.74 18.55
CA LYS A 39 -8.26 2.05 19.85
C LYS A 39 -9.23 2.69 20.84
N GLY A 40 -9.43 4.00 20.73
CA GLY A 40 -10.33 4.77 21.60
C GLY A 40 -11.81 4.73 21.20
N GLY A 41 -12.14 4.09 20.08
CA GLY A 41 -13.51 4.05 19.53
C GLY A 41 -13.89 5.28 18.69
N ASN A 42 -13.09 6.35 18.70
CA ASN A 42 -13.28 7.54 17.88
C ASN A 42 -12.09 7.73 16.92
N ILE A 43 -12.23 7.21 15.70
CA ILE A 43 -11.18 7.32 14.68
C ILE A 43 -10.90 8.77 14.27
N ARG A 44 -11.89 9.66 14.34
CA ARG A 44 -11.72 11.06 13.94
C ARG A 44 -10.80 11.80 14.90
N GLU A 45 -10.89 11.51 16.19
CA GLU A 45 -10.00 12.07 17.22
C GLU A 45 -8.61 11.44 17.15
N ASP A 46 -8.54 10.11 17.03
CA ASP A 46 -7.26 9.39 16.93
C ASP A 46 -6.44 9.84 15.70
N LEU A 47 -7.10 10.16 14.58
CA LEU A 47 -6.44 10.63 13.37
C LEU A 47 -5.95 12.08 13.43
N ARG A 48 -6.40 12.91 14.39
CA ARG A 48 -5.89 14.30 14.52
C ARG A 48 -4.42 14.34 14.88
N LEU A 49 -3.97 13.37 15.67
CA LEU A 49 -2.59 13.22 16.12
C LEU A 49 -1.81 12.21 15.26
N PHE A 50 -2.40 11.72 14.17
CA PHE A 50 -1.75 10.73 13.33
C PHE A 50 -0.56 11.36 12.60
N PRO A 51 0.66 10.82 12.77
CA PRO A 51 1.84 11.36 12.09
C PRO A 51 1.88 10.91 10.63
N ASP A 52 2.74 11.56 9.84
CA ASP A 52 3.12 11.03 8.53
C ASP A 52 3.70 9.61 8.70
N MET A 53 3.18 8.66 7.92
CA MET A 53 3.54 7.25 8.04
C MET A 53 4.24 6.75 6.77
N PRO A 54 5.52 6.33 6.84
CA PRO A 54 6.17 5.70 5.71
C PRO A 54 5.65 4.28 5.48
N ILE A 55 5.31 3.99 4.23
CA ILE A 55 4.95 2.67 3.72
C ILE A 55 6.08 2.22 2.81
N ASP A 56 6.78 1.17 3.24
CA ASP A 56 7.88 0.57 2.50
C ASP A 56 7.37 -0.63 1.69
N LEU A 57 7.46 -0.54 0.36
CA LEU A 57 7.21 -1.63 -0.56
C LEU A 57 8.53 -2.32 -0.90
N VAL A 58 8.70 -3.57 -0.47
CA VAL A 58 9.85 -4.40 -0.82
C VAL A 58 9.39 -5.47 -1.79
N TYR A 59 10.06 -5.57 -2.95
CA TYR A 59 9.76 -6.58 -3.95
C TYR A 59 11.02 -7.18 -4.55
N GLN A 60 10.92 -8.43 -4.99
CA GLN A 60 11.96 -9.13 -5.73
C GLN A 60 11.60 -9.14 -7.21
N ALA A 61 12.56 -8.80 -8.05
CA ALA A 61 12.46 -8.93 -9.49
C ALA A 61 13.38 -10.04 -9.98
N VAL A 62 12.83 -10.95 -10.77
CA VAL A 62 13.54 -12.06 -11.40
C VAL A 62 13.35 -11.95 -12.90
N SER A 63 14.44 -12.07 -13.66
CA SER A 63 14.43 -11.94 -15.11
C SER A 63 15.53 -12.83 -15.73
N ARG A 64 15.85 -12.62 -17.01
CA ARG A 64 17.04 -13.22 -17.63
C ARG A 64 18.36 -12.55 -17.20
N SER A 65 18.28 -11.42 -16.51
CA SER A 65 19.39 -10.74 -15.86
C SER A 65 19.47 -11.14 -14.39
N GLU A 66 20.52 -10.70 -13.70
CA GLU A 66 20.67 -10.86 -12.24
C GLU A 66 19.40 -10.44 -11.50
N TRP A 67 19.00 -11.29 -10.55
CA TRP A 67 17.85 -10.99 -9.70
C TRP A 67 18.21 -9.89 -8.72
N TYR A 68 17.21 -9.09 -8.31
CA TYR A 68 17.42 -8.04 -7.33
C TYR A 68 16.22 -7.88 -6.40
N ILE A 69 16.46 -7.33 -5.22
CA ILE A 69 15.44 -6.84 -4.30
C ILE A 69 15.48 -5.32 -4.36
N HIS A 70 14.31 -4.69 -4.49
CA HIS A 70 14.17 -3.25 -4.48
C HIS A 70 13.21 -2.82 -3.37
N LYS A 71 13.50 -1.66 -2.80
CA LYS A 71 12.68 -1.02 -1.77
C LYS A 71 12.24 0.34 -2.26
N ALA A 72 10.94 0.50 -2.47
CA ALA A 72 10.31 1.78 -2.73
C ALA A 72 9.62 2.28 -1.45
N ARG A 73 9.65 3.59 -1.21
CA ARG A 73 8.95 4.22 -0.08
C ARG A 73 7.89 5.17 -0.58
N ILE A 74 6.69 5.03 -0.02
CA ILE A 74 5.59 5.96 -0.16
C ILE A 74 5.32 6.54 1.24
N THR A 75 4.96 7.81 1.34
CA THR A 75 4.59 8.41 2.63
C THR A 75 3.10 8.69 2.63
N LEU A 76 2.36 8.04 3.53
CA LEU A 76 0.99 8.43 3.83
C LEU A 76 1.03 9.70 4.67
N LYS A 77 0.65 10.83 4.08
CA LYS A 77 0.69 12.11 4.77
C LYS A 77 -0.52 12.27 5.69
N ALA A 78 -0.30 12.75 6.90
CA ALA A 78 -1.35 13.09 7.85
C ALA A 78 -2.38 14.04 7.23
N ALA A 79 -1.92 15.02 6.45
CA ALA A 79 -2.78 15.97 5.75
C ALA A 79 -3.71 15.30 4.73
N GLU A 80 -3.21 14.32 3.96
CA GLU A 80 -4.02 13.57 2.97
C GLU A 80 -5.08 12.71 3.68
N VAL A 81 -4.73 12.12 4.82
CA VAL A 81 -5.66 11.35 5.66
C VAL A 81 -6.75 12.25 6.24
N GLN A 82 -6.39 13.42 6.75
CA GLN A 82 -7.36 14.40 7.27
C GLN A 82 -8.29 14.91 6.18
N GLN A 83 -7.76 15.26 5.01
CA GLN A 83 -8.58 15.68 3.87
C GLN A 83 -9.54 14.59 3.41
N ALA A 84 -9.10 13.33 3.35
CA ALA A 84 -9.96 12.21 2.99
C ALA A 84 -11.11 12.01 4.01
N MET A 85 -10.87 12.26 5.30
CA MET A 85 -11.88 12.20 6.36
C MET A 85 -12.91 13.34 6.31
N GLU A 86 -12.58 14.48 5.71
CA GLU A 86 -13.54 15.58 5.47
C GLU A 86 -14.46 15.29 4.28
N GLN A 87 -14.00 14.46 3.34
CA GLN A 87 -14.73 14.10 2.12
C GLN A 87 -15.56 12.81 2.27
N ALA A 88 -15.42 12.09 3.38
CA ALA A 88 -16.11 10.83 3.70
C ALA A 88 -17.33 11.06 4.61
#